data_AF-A0A453SPI7-F1
#
_entry.id   AF-A0A453SPI7-F1
#
_cell.length_a   1.000
_cell.length_b   1.000
_cell.length_c   1.000
_cell.angle_alpha   90.00
_cell.angle_beta   90.00
_cell.angle_gamma   90.00
#
_symmetry.space_group_name_H-M   'P 1'
#
loop_
_entity.id
_entity.type
_entity.pdbx_description
1 polymer ?
#
loop_
_entity_poly.entity_id
_entity_poly.type
_entity_poly.pdbx_seq_one_letter_code
_entity_poly.pdbx_strand_id
1 'polypeptide(L)'
;MGVISRKVLPVCGALCYFCPGLRARSRQPVKRYKKILAEIFPRSQDEEPNERRIGKLCEYAAKNPLRVPKITVYLEQRIYKELRAEQYGFAKVVMLIYRRLLVSCKEQMPLLASSLLSIVHTLLDQKRQDDMRIIACETLFDFAVNQVCPLA
;
A
#
# COMPACT_ATOMS: atom_id res chain seq x y z
N MET A 1 -43.36 25.43 -15.07
CA MET A 1 -43.75 24.13 -14.46
C MET A 1 -43.33 23.01 -15.41
N GLY A 2 -42.10 22.51 -15.27
CA GLY A 2 -41.55 21.46 -16.13
C GLY A 2 -41.29 20.19 -15.33
N VAL A 3 -42.15 19.20 -15.50
CA VAL A 3 -42.07 17.88 -14.87
C VAL A 3 -40.85 17.11 -15.42
N ILE A 4 -39.90 16.78 -14.54
CA ILE A 4 -38.80 15.88 -14.89
C ILE A 4 -39.31 14.44 -14.81
N SER A 5 -39.52 13.83 -15.97
CA SER A 5 -39.87 12.42 -16.13
C SER A 5 -38.73 11.52 -15.64
N ARG A 6 -38.98 10.68 -14.64
CA ARG A 6 -38.01 9.77 -13.99
C ARG A 6 -37.56 8.57 -14.84
N LYS A 7 -37.69 8.61 -16.17
CA LYS A 7 -37.58 7.42 -17.02
C LYS A 7 -36.56 7.46 -18.16
N VAL A 8 -35.56 8.33 -18.13
CA VAL A 8 -34.49 8.28 -19.14
C VAL A 8 -33.09 8.38 -18.54
N LEU A 9 -32.64 7.30 -17.89
CA LEU A 9 -31.22 7.02 -17.70
C LEU A 9 -31.00 5.54 -17.97
N PRO A 10 -30.57 5.16 -19.18
CA PRO A 10 -29.46 4.21 -19.24
C PRO A 10 -28.56 4.38 -20.48
N VAL A 11 -28.01 5.57 -20.80
CA VAL A 11 -26.94 5.66 -21.82
C VAL A 11 -25.87 6.73 -21.51
N CYS A 12 -25.58 6.99 -20.23
CA CYS A 12 -24.53 7.96 -19.85
C CYS A 12 -23.39 7.33 -19.03
N GLY A 13 -23.18 6.02 -19.13
CA GLY A 13 -22.07 5.33 -18.45
C GLY A 13 -20.74 5.41 -19.20
N ALA A 14 -20.77 5.55 -20.54
CA ALA A 14 -19.60 5.32 -21.39
C ALA A 14 -18.91 6.59 -21.93
N LEU A 15 -19.58 7.75 -21.99
CA LEU A 15 -19.13 8.86 -22.84
C LEU A 15 -18.69 10.16 -22.15
N CYS A 16 -18.74 10.28 -20.82
CA CYS A 16 -18.30 11.51 -20.16
C CYS A 16 -16.87 11.38 -19.61
N TYR A 17 -15.89 11.93 -20.34
CA TYR A 17 -14.49 12.12 -19.91
C TYR A 17 -14.30 13.41 -19.07
N PHE A 18 -15.20 14.39 -19.23
CA PHE A 18 -15.07 15.73 -18.66
C PHE A 18 -15.64 15.92 -17.24
N CYS A 19 -16.44 14.98 -16.71
CA CYS A 19 -17.00 15.08 -15.35
C CYS A 19 -16.77 13.78 -14.55
N PRO A 20 -15.57 13.56 -13.99
CA PRO A 20 -15.25 12.36 -13.20
C PRO A 20 -16.15 12.17 -11.96
N GLY A 21 -16.77 13.24 -11.46
CA GLY A 21 -17.60 13.25 -10.25
C GLY A 21 -18.96 12.56 -10.38
N LEU A 22 -19.50 12.41 -11.59
CA LEU A 22 -20.87 11.91 -11.81
C LEU A 22 -20.96 10.41 -12.17
N ARG A 23 -19.83 9.69 -12.26
CA ARG A 23 -19.87 8.23 -12.44
C ARG A 23 -20.34 7.54 -11.16
N ALA A 24 -21.29 6.59 -11.28
CA ALA A 24 -21.60 5.63 -10.21
C ALA A 24 -20.34 4.85 -9.76
N ARG A 25 -19.35 4.72 -10.66
CA ARG A 25 -18.03 4.11 -10.40
C ARG A 25 -17.05 5.02 -9.62
N SER A 26 -17.33 6.32 -9.44
CA SER A 26 -16.47 7.25 -8.67
C SER A 26 -16.63 7.08 -7.15
N ARG A 27 -17.72 6.42 -6.71
CA ARG A 27 -18.00 6.09 -5.31
C ARG A 27 -17.29 4.80 -4.84
N GLN A 28 -16.45 4.20 -5.68
CA GLN A 28 -15.74 2.95 -5.38
C GLN A 28 -14.44 3.14 -4.57
N PRO A 29 -13.90 2.07 -3.94
CA PRO A 29 -12.98 2.04 -2.78
C PRO A 29 -11.63 2.78 -2.81
N VAL A 30 -11.36 3.63 -3.80
CA VAL A 30 -10.09 4.35 -3.99
C VAL A 30 -9.73 5.23 -2.78
N LYS A 31 -10.72 5.73 -2.03
CA LYS A 31 -10.49 6.54 -0.82
C LYS A 31 -10.23 5.68 0.44
N ARG A 32 -10.69 4.43 0.46
CA ARG A 32 -10.67 3.62 1.70
C ARG A 32 -9.25 3.24 2.11
N TYR A 33 -8.45 2.69 1.18
CA TYR A 33 -7.07 2.31 1.49
C TYR A 33 -6.22 3.52 1.89
N LYS A 34 -6.44 4.69 1.25
CA LYS A 34 -5.77 5.94 1.62
C LYS A 34 -6.09 6.39 3.04
N LYS A 35 -7.36 6.27 3.47
CA LYS A 35 -7.75 6.56 4.85
C LYS A 35 -7.08 5.60 5.84
N ILE A 36 -7.04 4.31 5.53
CA ILE A 36 -6.36 3.32 6.38
C ILE A 36 -4.86 3.66 6.49
N LEU A 37 -4.20 3.94 5.37
CA LEU A 37 -2.78 4.32 5.35
C LEU A 37 -2.51 5.56 6.21
N ALA A 38 -3.32 6.60 6.09
CA ALA A 38 -3.17 7.82 6.89
C ALA A 38 -3.31 7.58 8.40
N GLU A 39 -4.07 6.55 8.80
CA GLU A 39 -4.28 6.18 10.21
C GLU A 39 -3.20 5.22 10.74
N ILE A 40 -2.29 4.72 9.90
CA ILE A 40 -1.17 3.84 10.32
C ILE A 40 -0.01 4.67 10.87
N PHE A 41 0.35 5.75 10.17
CA PHE A 41 1.55 6.52 10.51
C PHE A 41 1.32 7.36 11.77
N PRO A 42 2.27 7.32 12.72
CA PRO A 42 2.20 8.11 13.94
C PRO A 42 2.44 9.61 13.67
N ARG A 43 2.26 10.43 14.71
CA ARG A 43 2.46 11.89 14.59
C ARG A 43 3.94 12.27 14.60
N SER A 44 4.75 11.54 15.36
CA SER A 44 6.20 11.67 15.44
C SER A 44 6.88 10.35 15.05
N GLN A 45 8.17 10.38 14.69
CA GLN A 45 8.89 9.20 14.23
C GLN A 45 9.29 8.24 15.35
N ASP A 46 9.27 8.69 16.60
CA ASP A 46 9.65 7.93 17.79
C ASP A 46 8.46 7.15 18.40
N GLU A 47 7.26 7.39 17.88
CA GLU A 47 6.02 6.73 18.28
C GLU A 47 5.80 5.42 17.50
N GLU A 48 5.11 4.47 18.12
CA GLU A 48 4.72 3.21 17.47
C GLU A 48 3.62 3.42 16.42
N PRO A 49 3.66 2.70 15.28
CA PRO A 49 2.59 2.75 14.30
C PRO A 49 1.34 2.04 14.80
N ASN A 50 0.19 2.39 14.21
CA ASN A 50 -1.06 1.72 14.55
C ASN A 50 -1.15 0.33 13.91
N GLU A 51 -0.62 -0.70 14.59
CA GLU A 51 -0.60 -2.08 14.09
C GLU A 51 -1.99 -2.62 13.72
N ARG A 52 -3.03 -2.24 14.47
CA ARG A 52 -4.41 -2.63 14.14
C ARG A 52 -4.83 -2.11 12.76
N ARG A 53 -4.35 -0.93 12.35
CA ARG A 53 -4.61 -0.38 11.01
C ARG A 53 -3.77 -1.07 9.94
N ILE A 54 -2.55 -1.51 10.27
CA ILE A 54 -1.73 -2.33 9.36
C ILE A 54 -2.46 -3.65 9.05
N GLY A 55 -2.99 -4.34 10.07
CA GLY A 55 -3.79 -5.56 9.86
C GLY A 55 -5.00 -5.32 8.95
N LYS A 56 -5.75 -4.24 9.18
CA LYS A 56 -6.88 -3.85 8.31
C LYS A 56 -6.46 -3.54 6.87
N LEU A 57 -5.29 -2.96 6.66
CA LEU A 57 -4.75 -2.72 5.32
C LEU A 57 -4.43 -4.05 4.63
N CYS A 58 -3.83 -5.00 5.35
CA CYS A 58 -3.52 -6.33 4.84
C CYS A 58 -4.79 -7.11 4.44
N GLU A 59 -5.79 -7.15 5.32
CA GLU A 59 -7.09 -7.76 5.00
C GLU A 59 -7.76 -7.11 3.78
N TYR A 60 -7.67 -5.78 3.69
CA TYR A 60 -8.21 -5.04 2.55
C TYR A 60 -7.48 -5.38 1.26
N ALA A 61 -6.15 -5.43 1.29
CA ALA A 61 -5.29 -5.75 0.15
C ALA A 61 -5.56 -7.17 -0.36
N ALA A 62 -5.60 -8.16 0.53
CA ALA A 62 -5.89 -9.55 0.19
C ALA A 62 -7.25 -9.71 -0.51
N LYS A 63 -8.28 -8.99 -0.03
CA LYS A 63 -9.63 -9.01 -0.63
C LYS A 63 -9.75 -8.15 -1.90
N ASN A 64 -8.76 -7.31 -2.21
CA ASN A 64 -8.81 -6.39 -3.34
C ASN A 64 -7.47 -6.35 -4.11
N PRO A 65 -7.07 -7.44 -4.80
CA PRO A 65 -5.76 -7.55 -5.46
C PRO A 65 -5.42 -6.38 -6.40
N LEU A 66 -6.40 -5.87 -7.14
CA LEU A 66 -6.25 -4.70 -8.04
C LEU A 66 -5.85 -3.40 -7.34
N ARG A 67 -5.91 -3.36 -6.00
CA ARG A 67 -5.49 -2.23 -5.18
C ARG A 67 -4.07 -2.35 -4.65
N VAL A 68 -3.50 -3.56 -4.63
CA VAL A 68 -2.13 -3.82 -4.16
C VAL A 68 -1.13 -2.91 -4.89
N PRO A 69 -1.12 -2.80 -6.24
CA PRO A 69 -0.17 -1.92 -6.93
C PRO A 69 -0.30 -0.44 -6.53
N LYS A 70 -1.50 0.02 -6.20
CA LYS A 70 -1.71 1.43 -5.76
C LYS A 70 -1.26 1.66 -4.32
N ILE A 71 -1.30 0.63 -3.49
CA ILE A 71 -0.79 0.67 -2.12
C ILE A 71 0.74 0.66 -2.16
N THR A 72 1.35 -0.24 -2.93
CA THR A 72 2.80 -0.35 -3.04
C THR A 72 3.42 0.92 -3.62
N VAL A 73 2.85 1.50 -4.68
CA VAL A 73 3.31 2.80 -5.23
C VAL A 73 3.30 3.91 -4.16
N TYR A 74 2.28 3.95 -3.30
CA TYR A 74 2.23 4.94 -2.21
C TYR A 74 3.33 4.69 -1.17
N LEU A 75 3.51 3.43 -0.75
CA LEU A 75 4.51 3.04 0.24
C LEU A 75 5.93 3.31 -0.26
N GLU A 76 6.20 2.98 -1.52
CA GLU A 76 7.47 3.23 -2.20
C GLU A 76 7.79 4.73 -2.28
N GLN A 77 6.83 5.55 -2.72
CA GLN A 77 7.00 7.00 -2.71
C GLN A 77 7.25 7.54 -1.30
N ARG A 78 6.55 7.01 -0.29
CA ARG A 78 6.71 7.42 1.10
C ARG A 78 8.10 7.06 1.62
N ILE A 79 8.55 5.82 1.51
CA ILE A 79 9.85 5.43 2.07
C ILE A 79 11.01 6.21 1.44
N TYR A 80 11.02 6.41 0.12
CA TYR A 80 12.07 7.24 -0.51
C TYR A 80 12.01 8.70 -0.09
N LYS A 81 10.81 9.23 0.21
CA LYS A 81 10.68 10.57 0.81
C LYS A 81 11.29 10.59 2.22
N GLU A 82 10.92 9.65 3.07
CA GLU A 82 11.34 9.62 4.48
C GLU A 82 12.85 9.34 4.62
N LEU A 83 13.41 8.46 3.78
CA LEU A 83 14.86 8.20 3.74
C LEU A 83 15.66 9.47 3.38
N ARG A 84 15.20 10.25 2.39
CA ARG A 84 15.85 11.53 2.03
C ARG A 84 15.72 12.59 3.11
N ALA A 85 14.67 12.53 3.92
CA ALA A 85 14.45 13.43 5.05
C ALA A 85 15.09 12.92 6.35
N GLU A 86 15.80 11.80 6.31
CA GLU A 86 16.37 11.11 7.47
C GLU A 86 15.34 10.81 8.58
N GLN A 87 14.08 10.62 8.18
CA GLN A 87 12.97 10.25 9.08
C GLN A 87 12.85 8.73 9.16
N TYR A 88 13.87 8.09 9.74
CA TYR A 88 14.00 6.64 9.72
C TYR A 88 12.89 5.92 10.47
N GLY A 89 12.30 6.51 11.50
CA GLY A 89 11.16 5.92 12.21
C GLY A 89 9.98 5.65 11.27
N PHE A 90 9.64 6.60 10.39
CA PHE A 90 8.60 6.39 9.38
C PHE A 90 9.01 5.39 8.29
N ALA A 91 10.30 5.31 7.94
CA ALA A 91 10.79 4.27 7.03
C ALA A 91 10.60 2.87 7.64
N LYS A 92 10.88 2.68 8.94
CA LYS A 92 10.60 1.43 9.67
C LYS A 92 9.12 1.06 9.61
N VAL A 93 8.21 2.04 9.74
CA VAL A 93 6.76 1.81 9.59
C VAL A 93 6.42 1.30 8.19
N VAL A 94 6.98 1.87 7.12
CA VAL A 94 6.75 1.36 5.76
C VAL A 94 7.23 -0.08 5.62
N MET A 95 8.41 -0.40 6.14
CA MET A 95 8.95 -1.76 6.10
C MET A 95 8.09 -2.76 6.87
N LEU A 96 7.57 -2.37 8.04
CA LEU A 96 6.63 -3.19 8.80
C LEU A 96 5.35 -3.49 7.99
N ILE A 97 4.83 -2.51 7.25
CA ILE A 97 3.68 -2.72 6.36
C ILE A 97 4.02 -3.74 5.27
N TYR A 98 5.16 -3.61 4.60
CA TYR A 98 5.58 -4.58 3.57
C TYR A 98 5.73 -6.00 4.13
N ARG A 99 6.39 -6.17 5.30
CA ARG A 99 6.51 -7.49 5.96
C ARG A 99 5.15 -8.11 6.28
N ARG A 100 4.20 -7.32 6.79
CA ARG A 100 2.82 -7.79 7.06
C ARG A 100 2.08 -8.15 5.77
N LEU A 101 2.29 -7.39 4.69
CA LEU A 101 1.72 -7.69 3.36
C LEU A 101 2.29 -9.00 2.79
N LEU A 102 3.58 -9.29 2.96
CA LEU A 102 4.19 -10.56 2.50
C LEU A 102 3.50 -11.78 3.11
N VAL A 103 3.20 -11.71 4.40
CA VAL A 103 2.53 -12.82 5.12
C VAL A 103 1.06 -12.93 4.73
N SER A 104 0.37 -11.79 4.59
CA SER A 104 -1.09 -11.76 4.43
C SER A 104 -1.57 -11.82 2.96
N CYS A 105 -0.72 -11.47 2.00
CA CYS A 105 -1.07 -11.32 0.58
C CYS A 105 -0.22 -12.23 -0.31
N LYS A 106 0.00 -13.48 0.10
CA LYS A 106 0.86 -14.46 -0.61
C LYS A 106 0.47 -14.62 -2.09
N GLU A 107 -0.81 -14.75 -2.38
CA GLU A 107 -1.34 -14.84 -3.75
C GLU A 107 -1.10 -13.58 -4.60
N GLN A 108 -0.84 -12.43 -3.97
CA GLN A 108 -0.55 -11.16 -4.64
C GLN A 108 0.93 -10.80 -4.62
N MET A 109 1.81 -11.71 -4.17
CA MET A 109 3.24 -11.48 -4.09
C MET A 109 3.87 -10.95 -5.39
N PRO A 110 3.49 -11.42 -6.59
CA PRO A 110 4.01 -10.86 -7.85
C PRO A 110 3.70 -9.36 -8.03
N LEU A 111 2.61 -8.85 -7.43
CA LEU A 111 2.19 -7.45 -7.53
C LEU A 111 2.98 -6.51 -6.60
N LEU A 112 3.72 -7.05 -5.62
CA LEU A 112 4.45 -6.27 -4.62
C LEU A 112 5.96 -6.56 -4.59
N ALA A 113 6.40 -7.71 -5.11
CA ALA A 113 7.79 -8.16 -5.06
C ALA A 113 8.78 -7.15 -5.64
N SER A 114 8.53 -6.60 -6.82
CA SER A 114 9.45 -5.63 -7.45
C SER A 114 9.65 -4.40 -6.57
N SER A 115 8.56 -3.80 -6.09
CA SER A 115 8.61 -2.60 -5.25
C SER A 115 9.33 -2.89 -3.93
N LEU A 116 9.05 -4.04 -3.31
CA LEU A 116 9.74 -4.47 -2.09
C LEU A 116 11.25 -4.64 -2.30
N LEU A 117 11.67 -5.38 -3.33
CA LEU A 117 13.08 -5.67 -3.58
C LEU A 117 13.88 -4.42 -3.93
N SER A 118 13.30 -3.46 -4.65
CA SER A 118 13.92 -2.15 -4.91
C SER A 118 14.15 -1.35 -3.62
N ILE A 119 13.19 -1.38 -2.70
CA ILE A 119 13.32 -0.74 -1.39
C ILE A 119 14.40 -1.45 -0.55
N VAL A 120 14.36 -2.79 -0.49
CA VAL A 120 15.35 -3.60 0.24
C VAL A 120 16.76 -3.31 -0.25
N HIS A 121 16.98 -3.28 -1.57
CA HIS A 121 18.27 -2.88 -2.15
C HIS A 121 18.71 -1.49 -1.65
N THR A 122 17.81 -0.51 -1.71
CA THR A 122 18.11 0.87 -1.27
C THR A 122 18.47 0.95 0.21
N LEU A 123 17.80 0.14 1.06
CA LEU A 123 18.09 0.09 2.49
C LEU A 123 19.42 -0.60 2.80
N LEU A 124 19.78 -1.64 2.05
CA LEU A 124 21.08 -2.31 2.18
C LEU A 124 22.25 -1.37 1.85
N ASP A 125 22.04 -0.40 0.96
CA ASP A 125 23.02 0.63 0.62
C ASP A 125 23.20 1.72 1.71
N GLN A 126 22.37 1.74 2.76
CA GLN A 126 22.45 2.73 3.85
C GLN A 126 23.60 2.43 4.83
N LYS A 127 24.85 2.60 4.41
CA LYS A 127 26.07 2.24 5.17
C LYS A 127 26.19 2.81 6.59
N ARG A 128 25.51 3.93 6.88
CA ARG A 128 25.57 4.62 8.17
C ARG A 128 24.39 4.30 9.10
N GLN A 129 23.43 3.49 8.65
CA GLN A 129 22.19 3.19 9.36
C GLN A 129 22.02 1.67 9.48
N ASP A 130 22.67 1.07 10.46
CA ASP A 130 22.67 -0.39 10.63
C ASP A 130 21.26 -0.96 10.83
N ASP A 131 20.39 -0.25 11.54
CA ASP A 131 18.98 -0.61 11.70
C ASP A 131 18.25 -0.79 10.34
N MET A 132 18.53 0.08 9.37
CA MET A 132 17.91 -0.02 8.04
C MET A 132 18.38 -1.28 7.32
N ARG A 133 19.67 -1.60 7.45
CA ARG A 133 20.29 -2.78 6.84
C ARG A 133 19.77 -4.06 7.49
N ILE A 134 19.65 -4.09 8.81
CA ILE A 134 19.08 -5.22 9.56
C ILE A 134 17.64 -5.48 9.10
N ILE A 135 16.79 -4.46 9.09
CA ILE A 135 15.40 -4.59 8.64
C ILE A 135 15.32 -5.06 7.18
N ALA A 136 16.21 -4.58 6.31
CA ALA A 136 16.27 -5.02 4.93
C ALA A 136 16.64 -6.52 4.81
N CYS A 137 17.64 -6.98 5.57
CA CYS A 137 18.04 -8.38 5.62
C CYS A 137 16.92 -9.28 6.15
N GLU A 138 16.26 -8.89 7.26
CA GLU A 138 15.12 -9.63 7.80
C GLU A 138 13.97 -9.72 6.79
N THR A 139 13.67 -8.59 6.12
CA THR A 139 12.61 -8.53 5.11
C THR A 139 12.96 -9.38 3.88
N LEU A 140 14.23 -9.42 3.47
CA LEU A 140 14.70 -10.26 2.37
C LEU A 140 14.59 -11.74 2.73
N PHE A 141 14.93 -12.11 3.96
CA PHE A 141 14.76 -13.48 4.46
C PHE A 141 13.29 -13.88 4.47
N ASP A 142 12.42 -13.04 5.03
CA ASP A 142 10.96 -13.25 5.02
C ASP A 142 10.45 -13.43 3.59
N PHE A 143 10.91 -12.59 2.65
CA PHE A 143 10.54 -12.71 1.24
C PHE A 143 10.97 -14.06 0.66
N ALA A 144 12.23 -14.47 0.84
CA ALA A 144 12.76 -15.72 0.30
C ALA A 144 12.02 -16.95 0.86
N VAL A 145 11.78 -17.00 2.17
CA VAL A 145 11.03 -18.09 2.82
C VAL A 145 9.62 -18.22 2.27
N ASN A 146 8.96 -17.10 1.98
CA ASN A 146 7.61 -17.12 1.41
C ASN A 146 7.56 -17.47 -0.09
N GLN A 147 8.69 -17.52 -0.80
CA GLN A 147 8.77 -17.97 -2.20
C GLN A 147 9.00 -19.49 -2.32
N VAL A 148 9.71 -20.09 -1.37
CA VAL A 148 10.23 -21.47 -1.47
C VAL A 148 9.21 -22.53 -1.05
N CYS A 149 8.06 -22.15 -0.47
CA CYS A 149 7.10 -23.11 0.07
C CYS A 149 5.74 -23.13 -0.67
N PRO A 150 5.62 -23.85 -1.81
CA PRO A 150 4.36 -24.31 -2.36
C PRO A 150 4.07 -25.77 -1.98
N LEU A 151 4.38 -26.19 -0.74
CA LEU A 151 4.02 -27.53 -0.24
C LEU A 151 2.81 -27.42 0.69
N ALA A 152 1.63 -27.49 0.06
CA ALA A 152 0.38 -27.92 0.65
C ALA A 152 -0.29 -28.89 -0.33
#